data_AF-A0A937XEC2-F1
#
_entry.id   AF-A0A937XEC2-F1
#
_cell.length_a   1.000
_cell.length_b   1.000
_cell.length_c   1.000
_cell.angle_alpha   90.00
_cell.angle_beta   90.00
_cell.angle_gamma   90.00
#
_symmetry.space_group_name_H-M   'P 1'
#
loop_
_entity.id
_entity.type
_entity.pdbx_description
1 polymer ?
#
loop_
_entity_poly.entity_id
_entity_poly.type
_entity_poly.pdbx_seq_one_letter_code
_entity_poly.pdbx_strand_id
1 'polypeptide(L)' 'MTRRAAWAVGAALLPLLWAPPCVATGVRVAGPLVRLEPASFDFGPVPQGEILRFEIAVHNDGSEPLQIRRIDSDCFCTVA' A
#
# COMPACT_ATOMS: atom_id res chain seq x y z
N MET A 1 20.72 70.64 -10.81
CA MET A 1 19.51 70.34 -10.01
C MET A 1 19.11 68.89 -10.26
N THR A 2 19.25 68.08 -9.21
CA THR A 2 18.59 66.78 -8.95
C THR A 2 18.60 65.68 -10.01
N ARG A 3 19.57 64.76 -9.84
CA ARG A 3 19.50 63.34 -10.21
C ARG A 3 18.19 62.72 -9.74
N ARG A 4 17.49 61.97 -10.61
CA ARG A 4 16.62 60.87 -10.18
C ARG A 4 16.79 59.69 -11.12
N ALA A 5 17.76 58.85 -10.76
CA ALA A 5 17.78 57.46 -11.15
C ALA A 5 16.52 56.79 -10.55
N ALA A 6 15.72 56.13 -11.38
CA ALA A 6 14.69 55.22 -10.92
C ALA A 6 14.98 53.86 -11.53
N TRP A 7 15.75 53.07 -10.79
CA TRP A 7 15.87 51.65 -10.97
C TRP A 7 14.64 51.03 -10.30
N ALA A 8 13.76 50.39 -11.06
CA ALA A 8 12.83 49.38 -10.54
C ALA A 8 13.37 48.05 -11.11
N VAL A 9 14.41 47.51 -10.48
CA VAL A 9 14.32 46.39 -9.52
C VAL A 9 13.36 45.33 -10.04
N GLY A 10 13.95 44.24 -10.52
CA GLY A 10 13.25 43.09 -11.03
C GLY A 10 12.34 42.43 -10.01
N ALA A 11 11.29 41.81 -10.52
CA ALA A 11 10.46 40.86 -9.81
C ALA A 11 10.10 39.72 -10.76
N ALA A 12 11.12 39.07 -11.32
CA ALA A 12 11.00 37.67 -11.71
C ALA A 12 11.41 36.88 -10.46
N LEU A 13 10.46 36.16 -9.83
CA LEU A 13 10.64 34.97 -8.97
C LEU A 13 9.31 34.64 -8.23
N LEU A 14 8.55 33.67 -8.79
CA LEU A 14 7.69 32.61 -8.20
C LEU A 14 6.71 32.91 -7.02
N PRO A 15 5.61 32.11 -6.82
CA PRO A 15 5.50 30.71 -7.27
C PRO A 15 4.17 30.26 -7.89
N LEU A 16 4.31 29.22 -8.70
CA LEU A 16 3.51 27.99 -8.78
C LEU A 16 2.67 27.65 -7.52
N LEU A 17 1.65 28.46 -7.18
CA LEU A 17 0.78 28.24 -6.02
C LEU A 17 -0.68 27.96 -6.35
N TRP A 18 -1.00 27.73 -7.61
CA TRP A 18 -2.20 26.98 -7.99
C TRP A 18 -1.73 25.54 -8.14
N ALA A 19 -1.85 24.74 -7.12
CA ALA A 19 -2.07 23.31 -7.31
C ALA A 19 -3.02 22.95 -6.17
N PRO A 20 -4.31 22.70 -6.46
CA PRO A 20 -5.20 22.23 -5.41
C PRO A 20 -4.57 20.96 -4.82
N PRO A 21 -4.51 20.83 -3.48
CA PRO A 21 -4.01 19.60 -2.89
C PRO A 21 -4.89 18.45 -3.42
N CYS A 22 -4.30 17.54 -4.19
CA CYS A 22 -4.96 16.30 -4.58
C CYS A 22 -5.14 15.47 -3.31
N VAL A 23 -6.22 15.71 -2.57
CA VAL A 23 -6.60 14.87 -1.44
C VAL A 23 -7.16 13.60 -2.04
N ALA A 24 -6.36 12.53 -2.01
CA ALA A 24 -6.85 11.20 -2.32
C ALA A 24 -7.74 10.73 -1.17
N THR A 25 -9.06 10.95 -1.30
CA THR A 25 -10.04 10.30 -0.42
C THR A 25 -10.21 8.86 -0.85
N GLY A 26 -9.28 8.00 -0.44
CA GLY A 26 -9.48 6.56 -0.54
C GLY A 26 -10.54 6.13 0.47
N VAL A 27 -11.75 5.80 0.00
CA VAL A 27 -12.76 5.16 0.84
C VAL A 27 -12.27 3.75 1.15
N ARG A 28 -11.97 3.48 2.42
CA ARG A 28 -11.73 2.12 2.91
C ARG A 28 -13.04 1.52 3.39
N VAL A 29 -13.15 0.19 3.26
CA VAL A 29 -14.28 -0.56 3.79
C VAL A 29 -14.25 -0.46 5.32
N ALA A 30 -15.39 -0.15 5.93
CA ALA A 30 -15.52 -0.09 7.38
C ALA A 30 -15.35 -1.50 7.98
N GLY A 31 -14.53 -1.61 9.02
CA GLY A 31 -14.17 -2.88 9.64
C GLY A 31 -12.86 -3.48 9.10
N PRO A 32 -12.44 -4.67 9.59
CA PRO A 32 -11.30 -5.39 9.06
C PRO A 32 -11.66 -6.08 7.74
N LEU A 33 -10.78 -5.98 6.73
CA LEU A 33 -10.99 -6.60 5.42
C LEU A 33 -9.72 -7.34 4.99
N VAL A 34 -9.79 -8.66 4.95
CA VAL A 34 -8.64 -9.50 4.55
C VAL A 34 -8.56 -9.64 3.03
N ARG A 35 -7.35 -9.53 2.49
CA ARG A 35 -7.01 -9.91 1.12
C ARG A 35 -5.76 -10.80 1.15
N LEU A 36 -5.79 -11.89 0.38
CA LEU A 36 -4.68 -12.82 0.22
C LEU A 36 -4.06 -12.63 -1.16
N GLU A 37 -2.73 -12.60 -1.22
CA GLU A 37 -1.99 -12.48 -2.47
C GLU A 37 -0.84 -13.49 -2.54
N PRO A 38 -0.92 -14.51 -3.42
CA PRO A 38 -2.09 -14.88 -4.21
C PRO A 38 -3.21 -15.52 -3.37
N ALA A 39 -4.44 -15.49 -3.88
CA ALA A 39 -5.61 -16.05 -3.19
C ALA A 39 -5.58 -17.58 -3.09
N SER A 40 -4.89 -18.24 -4.03
CA SER A 40 -4.73 -19.68 -4.07
C SER A 40 -3.42 -20.04 -4.78
N PHE A 41 -2.81 -21.14 -4.40
CA PHE A 41 -1.65 -21.69 -5.07
C PHE A 41 -1.75 -23.22 -5.11
N ASP A 42 -1.37 -23.79 -6.25
CA ASP A 42 -1.32 -25.23 -6.45
C ASP A 42 0.13 -25.67 -6.64
N PHE A 43 0.59 -26.57 -5.77
CA PHE A 43 1.93 -27.15 -5.85
C PHE A 43 2.07 -28.15 -7.01
N GLY A 44 0.96 -28.65 -7.54
CA GLY A 44 0.95 -29.68 -8.57
C GLY A 44 1.44 -31.04 -8.04
N PRO A 45 2.04 -31.88 -8.89
CA PRO A 45 2.57 -33.18 -8.46
C PRO A 45 3.80 -33.01 -7.56
N VAL A 46 3.68 -33.40 -6.30
CA VAL A 46 4.77 -33.33 -5.30
C VAL A 46 5.35 -34.73 -5.07
N PRO A 47 6.66 -34.95 -5.30
CA PRO A 47 7.29 -36.23 -5.01
C PRO A 47 7.42 -36.47 -3.50
N GLN A 48 7.39 -37.74 -3.12
CA GLN A 48 7.43 -38.12 -1.70
C GLN A 48 8.78 -37.75 -1.07
N GLY A 49 8.70 -37.15 0.13
CA GLY A 49 9.87 -36.77 0.92
C GLY A 49 10.40 -35.37 0.62
N GLU A 50 9.79 -34.64 -0.32
CA GLU A 50 10.14 -33.25 -0.59
C GLU A 50 9.38 -32.28 0.33
N ILE A 51 10.07 -31.23 0.79
CA ILE A 51 9.48 -30.16 1.59
C ILE A 51 9.36 -28.93 0.69
N LEU A 52 8.12 -28.58 0.35
CA LEU A 52 7.81 -27.36 -0.38
C LEU A 52 7.39 -26.26 0.58
N ARG A 53 7.72 -25.01 0.23
CA ARG A 53 7.32 -23.82 0.97
C ARG A 53 6.65 -22.86 0.02
N PHE A 54 5.59 -22.25 0.50
CA PHE A 54 4.89 -21.21 -0.21
C PHE A 54 4.53 -20.08 0.74
N GLU A 55 4.82 -18.85 0.33
CA GLU A 55 4.54 -17.65 1.10
C GLU A 55 3.35 -16.92 0.48
N ILE A 56 2.38 -16.57 1.32
CA ILE A 56 1.20 -15.78 0.92
C ILE A 56 1.24 -14.48 1.70
N ALA A 57 1.06 -13.38 0.99
CA ALA A 57 0.90 -12.08 1.62
C ALA A 57 -0.54 -11.92 2.12
N VAL A 58 -0.67 -11.56 3.40
CA VAL A 58 -1.96 -11.22 4.02
C VAL A 58 -2.02 -9.71 4.17
N HIS A 59 -3.02 -9.11 3.55
CA HIS A 59 -3.28 -7.68 3.60
C HIS A 59 -4.56 -7.40 4.38
N ASN A 60 -4.55 -6.28 5.12
CA ASN A 60 -5.74 -5.70 5.70
C ASN A 60 -6.07 -4.39 4.97
N ASP A 61 -7.06 -4.44 4.09
CA ASP A 61 -7.54 -3.28 3.34
C ASP A 61 -8.63 -2.49 4.07
N GLY A 62 -9.00 -2.97 5.26
CA GLY A 62 -10.04 -2.39 6.10
C GLY A 62 -9.60 -1.10 6.78
N SER A 63 -10.55 -0.48 7.47
CA SER A 63 -10.30 0.69 8.33
C SER A 63 -9.95 0.31 9.77
N GLU A 64 -10.15 -0.94 10.17
CA GLU A 64 -9.93 -1.44 11.54
C GLU A 64 -8.85 -2.53 11.60
N PRO A 65 -8.24 -2.79 12.78
CA PRO A 65 -7.22 -3.82 12.93
C PRO A 65 -7.75 -5.24 12.61
N LEU A 66 -7.02 -5.98 11.78
CA LEU A 66 -7.26 -7.39 11.51
C LEU A 66 -6.48 -8.26 12.51
N GLN A 67 -7.17 -9.02 13.36
CA GLN A 67 -6.56 -10.04 14.22
C GLN A 67 -6.72 -11.44 13.62
N ILE A 68 -5.60 -12.13 13.41
CA ILE A 68 -5.58 -13.53 13.01
C ILE A 68 -5.61 -14.38 14.28
N ARG A 69 -6.67 -15.16 14.46
CA ARG A 69 -6.89 -15.95 15.68
C ARG A 69 -6.44 -17.40 15.57
N ARG A 70 -6.51 -17.96 14.36
CA ARG A 70 -6.27 -19.38 14.09
C ARG A 70 -5.98 -19.56 12.61
N ILE A 71 -5.13 -20.53 12.32
CA ILE A 71 -4.88 -21.03 10.96
C ILE A 71 -5.16 -22.54 11.04
N ASP A 72 -5.96 -23.04 10.10
CA ASP A 72 -6.34 -24.45 10.01
C ASP A 72 -5.85 -25.05 8.70
N SER A 73 -5.64 -26.36 8.70
CA SER A 73 -5.24 -27.11 7.51
C SER A 73 -6.02 -28.42 7.46
N ASP A 74 -6.53 -28.76 6.29
CA ASP A 74 -7.29 -30.00 6.09
C ASP A 74 -6.40 -31.26 6.09
N CYS A 75 -5.08 -31.09 5.86
CA CYS A 75 -4.10 -32.14 6.10
C CYS A 75 -3.38 -31.92 7.43
N PHE A 76 -3.38 -32.95 8.27
CA PHE A 76 -2.55 -33.00 9.48
C PHE A 76 -1.04 -33.06 9.20
N CYS A 77 -0.67 -33.23 7.93
CA CYS A 77 0.70 -33.36 7.46
C CYS A 77 1.37 -32.03 7.09
N THR A 78 0.59 -30.95 6.99
CA THR A 78 1.07 -29.60 6.68
C THR A 78 1.19 -28.78 7.95
N VAL A 79 2.32 -28.11 8.14
CA VAL A 79 2.53 -27.14 9.22
C VAL A 79 2.21 -25.75 8.66
N ALA A 80 1.31 -25.04 9.34
CA ALA A 80 0.91 -23.67 9.03
C ALA A 80 1.59 -22.65 9.96
#